data_AF-A0A9Q3KL12-F1
#
_entry.id   AF-A0A9Q3KL12-F1
#
_cell.length_a   1.000
_cell.length_b   1.000
_cell.length_c   1.000
_cell.angle_alpha   90.00
_cell.angle_beta   90.00
_cell.angle_gamma   90.00
#
_symmetry.space_group_name_H-M   'P 1'
#
loop_
_entity.id
_entity.type
_entity.pdbx_description
1 polymer ?
#
loop_
_entity_poly.entity_id
_entity_poly.type
_entity_poly.pdbx_seq_one_letter_code
_entity_poly.pdbx_strand_id
1 'polypeptide(L)'
;MHDAGASIQTIARHLGVPPTTVHDTIQRFWERGHLDNLPIPGRPCKLNEQDLQELARVVQQNCCETLVSITKMLTVNFSINTVCKAIHDLGKRSRIAIQKPYLSP
;
A
#
# COMPACT_ATOMS: atom_id res chain seq x y z
N MET A 1 22.26 22.15 17.45
CA MET A 1 23.33 23.03 16.91
C MET A 1 22.74 24.19 16.13
N HIS A 2 21.82 23.95 15.19
CA HIS A 2 21.12 25.02 14.48
C HIS A 2 20.27 25.91 15.43
N ASP A 3 19.49 25.31 16.33
CA ASP A 3 18.68 26.06 17.30
C ASP A 3 19.51 26.84 18.34
N ALA A 4 20.80 26.52 18.44
CA ALA A 4 21.78 27.26 19.23
C ALA A 4 22.45 28.40 18.43
N GLY A 5 21.93 28.72 17.23
CA GLY A 5 22.41 29.80 16.36
C GLY A 5 23.64 29.45 15.50
N ALA A 6 24.04 28.17 15.42
CA ALA A 6 25.18 27.79 14.59
C ALA A 6 24.84 27.90 13.09
N SER A 7 25.73 28.51 12.31
CA SER A 7 25.55 28.61 10.86
C SER A 7 25.66 27.24 10.18
N ILE A 8 24.95 27.09 9.04
CA ILE A 8 24.94 25.86 8.22
C ILE A 8 26.37 25.41 7.89
N GLN A 9 27.26 26.34 7.51
CA GLN A 9 28.65 26.03 7.19
C GLN A 9 29.44 25.48 8.39
N THR A 10 29.16 26.00 9.60
CA THR A 10 29.81 25.53 10.83
C THR A 10 29.37 24.11 11.16
N ILE A 11 28.07 23.83 11.03
CA ILE A 11 27.50 22.50 11.24
C ILE A 11 28.07 21.51 10.20
N ALA A 12 28.10 21.90 8.92
CA ALA A 12 28.60 21.08 7.82
C ALA A 12 30.07 20.68 8.05
N ARG A 13 30.93 21.64 8.40
CA ARG A 13 32.34 21.39 8.70
C ARG A 13 32.53 20.50 9.93
N HIS A 14 31.73 20.70 10.97
CA HIS A 14 31.82 19.90 12.19
C HIS A 14 31.38 18.45 11.96
N LEU A 15 30.35 18.23 11.14
CA LEU A 15 29.79 16.91 10.84
C LEU A 15 30.45 16.21 9.63
N GLY A 16 31.30 16.91 8.88
CA GLY A 16 31.95 16.37 7.69
C GLY A 16 30.99 16.09 6.52
N VAL A 17 29.85 16.79 6.46
CA VAL A 17 28.83 16.62 5.42
C VAL A 17 28.71 17.87 4.55
N PRO A 18 28.20 17.76 3.31
CA PRO A 18 27.95 18.92 2.46
C PRO A 18 26.99 19.92 3.12
N PRO A 19 27.20 21.25 2.95
CA PRO A 19 26.27 22.27 3.44
C PRO A 19 24.84 22.11 2.91
N THR A 20 24.69 21.59 1.68
CA THR A 20 23.39 21.27 1.08
C THR A 20 22.64 20.20 1.87
N THR A 21 23.34 19.16 2.33
CA THR A 21 22.75 18.12 3.18
C THR A 21 22.25 18.68 4.51
N VAL A 22 23.01 19.58 5.12
CA VAL A 22 22.58 20.26 6.36
C VAL A 22 21.33 21.10 6.11
N HIS A 23 21.34 21.91 5.04
CA HIS A 23 20.19 22.71 4.63
C HIS A 23 18.95 21.85 4.37
N ASP A 24 19.06 20.80 3.54
CA ASP A 24 17.95 19.90 3.22
C ASP A 24 17.39 19.20 4.46
N THR A 25 18.26 18.82 5.38
CA THR A 25 17.85 18.17 6.63
C THR A 25 17.06 19.13 7.51
N ILE A 26 17.51 20.38 7.64
CA ILE A 26 16.78 21.43 8.38
C ILE A 26 15.45 21.70 7.68
N GLN A 27 15.44 21.91 6.37
CA GLN A 27 14.22 22.16 5.62
C GLN A 27 13.19 21.03 5.79
N ARG A 28 13.61 19.77 5.66
CA ARG A 28 12.74 18.60 5.89
C ARG A 28 12.16 18.58 7.30
N PHE A 29 12.95 18.95 8.30
CA PHE A 29 12.47 19.04 9.68
C PHE A 29 11.40 20.11 9.85
N TRP A 30 11.54 21.27 9.21
CA TRP A 30 10.55 22.35 9.27
C TRP A 30 9.26 21.99 8.52
N GLU A 31 9.37 21.27 7.40
CA GLU A 31 8.20 20.83 6.62
C GLU A 31 7.43 19.68 7.29
N ARG A 32 8.13 18.71 7.88
CA ARG A 32 7.54 17.45 8.36
C ARG A 32 7.46 17.33 9.88
N GLY A 33 8.25 18.12 10.62
CA GLY A 33 8.39 18.04 12.08
C GLY A 33 9.22 16.86 12.58
N HIS A 34 9.73 15.99 11.69
CA HIS A 34 10.56 14.84 12.05
C HIS A 34 11.67 14.61 11.02
N LEU A 35 12.72 13.88 11.42
CA LEU A 35 13.90 13.60 10.60
C LEU A 35 13.89 12.20 9.97
N ASP A 36 12.89 11.37 10.27
CA ASP A 36 12.81 10.02 9.74
C ASP A 36 12.74 10.01 8.21
N ASN A 37 13.49 9.11 7.61
CA ASN A 37 13.41 8.86 6.18
C ASN A 37 12.03 8.30 5.83
N LEU A 38 11.33 8.97 4.92
CA LEU A 38 10.07 8.44 4.41
C LEU A 38 10.34 7.16 3.62
N PRO A 39 9.45 6.16 3.72
CA PRO A 39 9.49 5.02 2.82
C PRO A 39 9.37 5.51 1.38
N ILE A 40 10.27 5.04 0.52
CA ILE A 40 10.25 5.37 -0.90
C ILE A 40 8.93 4.82 -1.48
N PRO A 41 8.07 5.65 -2.09
CA PRO A 41 6.85 5.16 -2.70
C PRO A 41 7.22 4.16 -3.81
N GLY A 42 6.70 2.95 -3.69
CA GLY A 42 6.82 1.93 -4.72
C GLY A 42 5.97 2.24 -5.96
N ARG A 43 6.00 1.34 -6.94
CA ARG A 43 5.13 1.46 -8.11
C ARG A 43 3.66 1.40 -7.67
N PRO A 44 2.80 2.34 -8.11
CA PRO A 44 1.36 2.25 -7.84
C PRO A 44 0.78 0.97 -8.42
N CYS A 45 -0.22 0.40 -7.73
CA CYS A 45 -0.91 -0.79 -8.19
C CYS A 45 -1.62 -0.51 -9.52
N LYS A 46 -1.80 -1.53 -10.36
CA LYS A 46 -2.57 -1.42 -11.62
C LYS A 46 -4.06 -1.25 -11.37
N LEU A 47 -4.56 -1.75 -10.25
CA LEU A 47 -5.94 -1.60 -9.81
C LEU A 47 -6.10 -0.21 -9.19
N ASN A 48 -7.01 0.57 -9.73
CA ASN A 48 -7.42 1.82 -9.08
C ASN A 48 -8.47 1.53 -7.99
N GLU A 49 -8.88 2.56 -7.25
CA GLU A 49 -9.86 2.41 -6.18
C GLU A 49 -11.25 1.96 -6.67
N GLN A 50 -11.66 2.40 -7.86
CA GLN A 50 -12.93 2.01 -8.47
C GLN A 50 -12.93 0.53 -8.85
N ASP A 51 -11.84 0.03 -9.43
CA ASP A 51 -11.64 -1.37 -9.78
C ASP A 51 -11.69 -2.25 -8.52
N LEU A 52 -11.10 -1.78 -7.42
CA LEU A 52 -11.15 -2.48 -6.12
C LEU A 52 -12.57 -2.55 -5.57
N GLN A 53 -13.36 -1.48 -5.69
CA GLN A 53 -14.77 -1.47 -5.27
C GLN A 53 -15.63 -2.40 -6.14
N GLU A 54 -15.43 -2.37 -7.47
CA GLU A 54 -16.09 -3.29 -8.40
C GLU A 54 -15.75 -4.74 -8.05
N LEU A 55 -14.46 -5.05 -7.85
CA LEU A 55 -14.00 -6.36 -7.46
C LEU A 55 -14.62 -6.82 -6.14
N ALA A 56 -14.66 -5.96 -5.12
CA ALA A 56 -15.26 -6.27 -3.83
C ALA A 56 -16.75 -6.63 -3.98
N ARG A 57 -17.48 -5.89 -4.82
CA ARG A 57 -18.90 -6.13 -5.11
C ARG A 57 -19.10 -7.47 -5.83
N VAL A 58 -18.32 -7.73 -6.89
CA VAL A 58 -18.41 -8.97 -7.67
C VAL A 58 -18.10 -10.19 -6.80
N VAL A 59 -17.04 -10.13 -5.99
CA VAL A 59 -16.65 -11.22 -5.08
C VAL A 59 -17.71 -11.47 -4.02
N GLN A 60 -18.35 -10.41 -3.50
CA GLN A 60 -19.41 -10.57 -2.51
C GLN A 60 -20.67 -11.21 -3.11
N GLN A 61 -21.03 -10.85 -4.34
CA GLN A 61 -22.18 -11.43 -5.04
C GLN A 61 -21.92 -12.88 -5.50
N ASN A 62 -20.68 -13.20 -5.85
CA ASN A 62 -20.29 -14.47 -6.47
C ASN A 62 -19.24 -15.21 -5.61
N CYS A 63 -19.45 -15.26 -4.31
CA CYS A 63 -18.47 -15.74 -3.33
C CYS A 63 -18.09 -17.23 -3.46
N CYS A 64 -18.88 -18.02 -4.18
CA CYS A 64 -18.62 -19.44 -4.46
C CYS A 64 -17.99 -19.68 -5.85
N GLU A 65 -17.82 -18.63 -6.65
CA GLU A 65 -17.27 -18.74 -8.00
C GLU A 65 -15.75 -18.91 -8.01
N THR A 66 -15.25 -19.51 -9.09
CA THR A 66 -13.82 -19.64 -9.29
C THR A 66 -13.18 -18.29 -9.59
N LEU A 67 -11.90 -18.14 -9.25
CA LEU A 67 -11.15 -16.90 -9.52
C LEU A 67 -11.11 -16.55 -11.02
N VAL A 68 -11.11 -17.55 -11.90
CA VAL A 68 -11.18 -17.37 -13.36
C VAL A 68 -12.53 -16.78 -13.77
N SER A 69 -13.62 -17.27 -13.17
CA SER A 69 -14.98 -16.77 -13.39
C SER A 69 -15.09 -15.32 -12.93
N ILE A 70 -14.63 -15.03 -11.70
CA ILE A 70 -14.59 -13.67 -11.14
C ILE A 70 -13.80 -12.72 -12.04
N THR A 71 -12.62 -13.14 -12.52
CA THR A 71 -11.79 -12.31 -13.42
C THR A 71 -12.50 -11.97 -14.72
N LYS A 72 -13.31 -12.89 -15.26
CA LYS A 72 -14.10 -12.66 -16.49
C LYS A 72 -15.31 -11.74 -16.27
N MET A 73 -15.80 -11.61 -15.04
CA MET A 73 -16.92 -10.73 -14.70
C MET A 73 -16.50 -9.26 -14.53
N LEU A 74 -15.20 -8.99 -14.39
CA LEU A 74 -14.68 -7.64 -14.27
C LEU A 74 -14.68 -6.92 -15.62
N THR A 75 -14.99 -5.62 -15.60
CA THR A 75 -14.95 -4.78 -16.80
C THR A 75 -13.55 -4.71 -17.42
N VAL A 76 -12.50 -4.76 -16.60
CA VAL A 76 -11.11 -4.68 -17.01
C VAL A 76 -10.41 -6.03 -16.84
N ASN A 77 -9.65 -6.42 -17.86
CA ASN A 77 -8.96 -7.71 -17.88
C ASN A 77 -7.64 -7.63 -17.10
N PHE A 78 -7.67 -8.10 -15.85
CA PHE A 78 -6.49 -8.27 -15.01
C PHE A 78 -5.99 -9.71 -15.01
N SER A 79 -4.70 -9.92 -14.73
CA SER A 79 -4.21 -11.28 -14.53
C SER A 79 -4.85 -11.89 -13.28
N ILE A 80 -5.11 -13.20 -13.33
CA ILE A 80 -5.67 -13.98 -12.22
C ILE A 80 -4.89 -13.73 -10.92
N ASN A 81 -3.55 -13.66 -10.99
CA ASN A 81 -2.70 -13.37 -9.83
C ASN A 81 -2.93 -11.97 -9.23
N THR A 82 -3.19 -10.97 -10.08
CA THR A 82 -3.51 -9.61 -9.64
C THR A 82 -4.82 -9.59 -8.88
N VAL A 83 -5.84 -10.26 -9.42
CA VAL A 83 -7.16 -10.40 -8.77
C VAL A 83 -7.05 -11.16 -7.45
N CYS A 84 -6.28 -12.25 -7.41
CA CYS A 84 -6.04 -13.03 -6.19
C CYS A 84 -5.43 -12.18 -5.06
N LYS A 85 -4.35 -11.43 -5.39
CA LYS A 85 -3.71 -10.53 -4.43
C LYS A 85 -4.66 -9.45 -3.94
N ALA A 86 -5.39 -8.82 -4.85
CA ALA A 86 -6.35 -7.78 -4.48
C ALA A 86 -7.47 -8.29 -3.56
N ILE A 87 -8.01 -9.50 -3.82
CA ILE A 87 -9.01 -10.14 -2.96
C ILE A 87 -8.42 -10.40 -1.55
N HIS A 88 -7.18 -10.87 -1.49
CA HIS A 88 -6.47 -11.11 -0.25
C HIS A 88 -6.25 -9.80 0.55
N ASP A 89 -5.80 -8.74 -0.12
CA ASP A 89 -5.58 -7.43 0.48
C ASP A 89 -6.88 -6.77 0.95
N LEU A 90 -8.00 -7.04 0.28
CA LEU A 90 -9.36 -6.65 0.70
C LEU A 90 -9.87 -7.47 1.90
N GLY A 91 -9.12 -8.48 2.38
CA GLY A 91 -9.51 -9.34 3.48
C GLY A 91 -10.68 -10.27 3.17
N LYS A 92 -11.05 -10.44 1.90
CA LYS A 92 -12.14 -11.32 1.49
C LYS A 92 -11.62 -12.75 1.39
N ARG A 93 -12.12 -13.64 2.26
CA ARG A 93 -11.77 -15.07 2.20
C ARG A 93 -12.55 -15.74 1.07
N SER A 94 -11.85 -16.36 0.13
CA SER A 94 -12.46 -17.09 -1.00
C SER A 94 -13.14 -18.41 -0.59
N ARG A 95 -12.91 -18.87 0.65
CA ARG A 95 -13.43 -20.16 1.13
C ARG A 95 -14.53 -19.93 2.14
N ILE A 96 -15.76 -20.15 1.72
CA ILE A 96 -16.91 -20.31 2.62
C ILE A 96 -16.84 -21.73 3.20
N ALA A 97 -16.99 -21.84 4.52
CA ALA A 97 -17.11 -23.14 5.17
C ALA A 97 -18.41 -23.82 4.72
N ILE A 98 -18.29 -25.00 4.12
CA ILE A 98 -19.46 -25.82 3.75
C ILE A 98 -20.07 -26.37 5.04
N GLN A 99 -21.37 -26.16 5.25
CA GLN A 99 -22.09 -26.87 6.32
C GLN A 99 -22.18 -28.35 5.97
N LYS A 100 -21.70 -29.22 6.86
CA LYS A 100 -21.84 -30.67 6.67
C LYS A 100 -23.33 -31.02 6.73
N PRO A 101 -23.84 -31.84 5.80
CA PRO A 101 -25.22 -32.29 5.89
C PRO A 101 -25.44 -33.09 7.18
N TYR A 102 -26.62 -32.92 7.79
CA TYR A 102 -27.02 -33.69 8.96
C TYR A 102 -27.25 -35.14 8.51
N LEU A 103 -26.50 -36.08 9.07
CA LEU A 103 -26.73 -37.51 8.83
C LEU A 103 -27.87 -37.94 9.77
N SER A 104 -28.98 -38.42 9.20
CA SER A 104 -30.07 -39.01 9.97
C SER A 104 -29.62 -40.35 10.59
N PRO A 105 -30.08 -40.67 11.82
CA PRO A 105 -29.82 -41.97 12.46
C PRO A 105 -30.50 -43.14 11.75
#